data_AF-A0A7X8LCM8-F1
#
_entry.id   AF-A0A7X8LCM8-F1
#
_cell.length_a   1.000
_cell.length_b   1.000
_cell.length_c   1.000
_cell.angle_alpha   90.00
_cell.angle_beta   90.00
_cell.angle_gamma   90.00
#
_symmetry.space_group_name_H-M   'P 1'
#
loop_
_entity.id
_entity.type
_entity.pdbx_description
1 polymer ?
#
loop_
_entity_poly.entity_id
_entity_poly.type
_entity_poly.pdbx_seq_one_letter_code
_entity_poly.pdbx_strand_id
1 'polypeptide(L)' 'MFCKICGEERRGFRIFGLYMCKECFNELAFTSVLDDKYDIYKNLVRILLSYYISDKKRLSPKGI' A
#
# COMPACT_ATOMS: atom_id res chain seq x y z
N MET A 1 10.95 9.36 -8.43
CA MET A 1 10.51 9.00 -7.05
C MET A 1 10.67 7.50 -6.91
N PHE A 2 11.25 7.05 -5.80
CA PHE A 2 11.41 5.62 -5.53
C PHE A 2 10.10 4.99 -5.09
N CYS A 3 9.78 3.84 -5.68
CA CYS A 3 8.65 3.01 -5.27
C CYS A 3 8.86 2.53 -3.84
N LYS A 4 7.87 2.73 -2.96
CA LYS A 4 7.92 2.28 -1.57
C LYS A 4 7.76 0.77 -1.40
N ILE A 5 7.47 0.05 -2.49
CA ILE A 5 7.31 -1.41 -2.48
C ILE A 5 8.60 -2.11 -2.95
N CYS A 6 9.10 -1.78 -4.15
CA CYS A 6 10.28 -2.44 -4.73
C CYS A 6 11.58 -1.63 -4.62
N GLY A 7 11.55 -0.39 -4.15
CA GLY A 7 12.74 0.47 -4.05
C GLY A 7 13.22 1.07 -5.37
N GLU A 8 12.69 0.64 -6.51
CA GLU A 8 13.09 1.10 -7.84
C GLU A 8 12.57 2.50 -8.17
N GLU A 9 13.33 3.26 -8.95
CA GLU A 9 12.88 4.54 -9.52
C GLU A 9 12.07 4.30 -10.80
N ARG A 10 10.74 4.38 -10.68
CA ARG A 10 9.81 4.15 -11.80
C ARG A 10 8.64 5.11 -11.73
N ARG A 11 7.92 5.26 -12.86
CA ARG A 11 6.67 6.03 -12.91
C ARG A 11 5.57 5.28 -12.16
N GLY A 12 4.72 6.05 -11.49
CA GLY A 12 3.77 5.53 -10.53
C GLY A 12 2.81 6.59 -10.03
N PHE A 13 2.10 6.27 -8.97
CA PHE A 13 1.09 7.14 -8.37
C PHE A 13 1.12 7.03 -6.85
N ARG A 14 0.43 7.98 -6.19
CA ARG A 14 0.24 7.94 -4.75
C ARG A 14 -1.02 7.16 -4.40
N ILE A 15 -0.87 6.12 -3.58
CA ILE A 15 -1.97 5.31 -3.04
C ILE A 15 -1.66 5.01 -1.58
N PHE A 16 -2.68 5.04 -0.71
CA PHE A 16 -2.53 4.86 0.74
C PHE A 16 -1.46 5.78 1.38
N GLY A 17 -1.25 6.98 0.85
CA GLY A 17 -0.22 7.91 1.31
C GLY A 17 1.21 7.60 0.84
N LEU A 18 1.44 6.49 0.13
CA LEU A 18 2.74 6.05 -0.36
C LEU A 18 2.84 6.18 -1.88
N TYR A 19 4.06 6.35 -2.39
CA TYR A 19 4.33 6.29 -3.82
C TYR A 19 4.59 4.84 -4.26
N MET A 20 3.78 4.33 -5.20
CA MET A 20 3.88 2.98 -5.73
C MET A 20 4.03 3.04 -7.27
N CYS A 21 4.97 2.29 -7.83
CA CYS A 21 5.13 2.19 -9.27
C CYS A 21 4.02 1.36 -9.91
N LYS A 22 3.80 1.54 -11.23
CA LYS A 22 2.75 0.84 -11.97
C LYS A 22 2.91 -0.67 -11.94
N GLU A 23 4.15 -1.18 -11.96
CA GLU A 23 4.44 -2.61 -11.97
C GLU A 23 4.04 -3.26 -10.65
N CYS A 24 4.47 -2.71 -9.52
CA CYS A 24 4.05 -3.22 -8.20
C CYS A 24 2.54 -3.14 -8.01
N PHE A 25 1.89 -2.09 -8.52
CA PHE A 25 0.44 -1.99 -8.46
C PHE A 25 -0.24 -3.07 -9.30
N ASN A 26 0.23 -3.31 -10.53
CA ASN A 26 -0.33 -4.34 -11.39
C ASN A 26 -0.16 -5.74 -10.79
N GLU A 27 1.02 -6.05 -10.25
CA GLU A 27 1.21 -7.30 -9.51
C GLU A 27 0.21 -7.40 -8.35
N LEU A 28 0.12 -6.38 -7.50
CA LEU A 28 -0.82 -6.35 -6.38
C LEU A 28 -2.28 -6.56 -6.82
N ALA A 29 -2.70 -5.90 -7.91
CA ALA A 29 -4.09 -5.88 -8.37
C ALA A 29 -4.51 -7.16 -9.10
N PHE A 30 -3.56 -7.85 -9.74
CA PHE A 30 -3.84 -8.98 -10.64
C PHE A 30 -3.21 -10.31 -10.19
N THR A 31 -2.52 -10.36 -9.04
CA THR A 31 -2.01 -11.63 -8.49
C THR A 31 -3.17 -12.59 -8.22
N SER A 32 -3.09 -13.79 -8.78
CA SER A 32 -4.06 -14.87 -8.58
C SER A 32 -4.07 -15.32 -7.12
N VAL A 33 -5.23 -15.73 -6.61
CA VAL A 33 -5.36 -16.33 -5.26
C VAL A 33 -4.60 -17.65 -5.12
N LEU A 34 -4.21 -18.26 -6.24
CA LEU A 34 -3.43 -19.50 -6.29
C LEU A 34 -1.91 -19.25 -6.39
N ASP A 35 -1.47 -17.99 -6.51
CA ASP A 35 -0.06 -17.64 -6.57
C ASP A 35 0.52 -17.54 -5.15
N ASP A 36 1.73 -18.06 -4.94
CA ASP A 36 2.42 -18.02 -3.65
C ASP A 36 2.63 -16.60 -3.12
N LYS A 37 2.67 -15.59 -4.00
CA LYS A 37 2.80 -14.18 -3.63
C LYS A 37 1.47 -13.57 -3.15
N TYR A 38 0.33 -14.25 -3.33
CA TYR A 38 -0.97 -13.72 -2.95
C TYR A 38 -1.02 -13.35 -1.48
N ASP A 39 -0.54 -14.23 -0.59
CA ASP A 39 -0.54 -13.97 0.85
C ASP A 39 0.41 -12.82 1.22
N ILE A 40 1.50 -12.65 0.48
CA ILE A 40 2.42 -11.52 0.64
C ILE A 40 1.69 -10.21 0.32
N TYR A 41 1.05 -10.12 -0.85
CA TYR A 41 0.33 -8.92 -1.25
C TYR A 41 -0.90 -8.64 -0.39
N LYS A 42 -1.63 -9.68 0.05
CA LYS A 42 -2.73 -9.58 1.00
C LYS A 42 -2.27 -8.96 2.32
N ASN A 43 -1.15 -9.41 2.86
CA ASN A 43 -0.58 -8.86 4.09
C ASN A 43 -0.08 -7.42 3.89
N LEU A 44 0.53 -7.12 2.74
CA LEU A 44 0.91 -5.75 2.38
C LEU A 44 -0.32 -4.82 2.38
N VAL A 45 -1.43 -5.18 1.70
CA VAL A 45 -2.65 -4.36 1.69
C VAL A 45 -3.18 -4.12 3.10
N ARG A 46 -3.18 -5.14 3.97
CA ARG A 46 -3.62 -4.99 5.38
C ARG A 46 -2.77 -3.95 6.12
N ILE A 47 -1.45 -3.98 5.93
CA ILE A 47 -0.53 -3.01 6.53
C ILE A 47 -0.75 -1.61 5.93
N LEU A 48 -0.90 -1.49 4.62
CA LEU A 48 -1.14 -0.20 3.96
C LEU A 48 -2.46 0.44 4.43
N LEU A 49 -3.52 -0.35 4.53
CA LEU A 49 -4.81 0.11 5.04
C LEU A 49 -4.73 0.50 6.53
N SER A 50 -3.96 -0.21 7.34
CA SER A 50 -3.82 0.15 8.76
C SER A 50 -3.18 1.53 8.92
N TYR A 51 -2.14 1.85 8.16
CA TYR A 51 -1.54 3.19 8.16
C TYR A 51 -2.50 4.25 7.65
N TYR A 52 -3.15 3.99 6.51
CA TYR A 52 -4.06 4.96 5.87
C TYR A 52 -5.27 5.30 6.74
N ILE A 53 -5.82 4.31 7.47
CA ILE A 53 -6.96 4.52 8.37
C ILE A 53 -6.51 5.09 9.73
N SER A 54 -5.32 4.73 10.22
CA SER A 54 -4.81 5.19 11.51
C SER A 54 -4.51 6.68 11.54
N ASP A 55 -4.02 7.27 10.44
CA ASP A 55 -3.77 8.71 10.37
C ASP A 55 -5.04 9.53 10.61
N LYS A 56 -6.24 9.02 10.26
CA LYS A 56 -7.52 9.66 10.61
C LYS A 56 -7.89 9.53 12.08
N LYS A 57 -7.50 8.45 12.77
CA LYS A 57 -7.84 8.24 14.19
C LYS A 57 -7.05 9.12 15.15
N ARG A 58 -5.96 9.75 14.70
CA ARG A 58 -5.08 10.57 15.53
C ARG A 58 -5.42 12.08 15.54
N LEU A 59 -6.47 12.50 14.82
CA LEU A 59 -6.85 13.91 14.65
C LEU A 59 -8.24 14.30 15.21
N SER A 60 -8.81 13.53 16.13
CA SER A 60 -9.91 14.03 16.96
C SER A 60 -9.46 14.26 18.41
N PRO A 61 -8.91 15.44 18.75
CA PRO A 61 -8.93 15.91 20.12
C PRO A 61 -10.36 16.34 20.43
N LYS A 62 -11.23 15.39 20.80
CA LYS A 62 -12.47 15.72 21.51
C LYS A 62 -12.56 14.85 22.75
N GLY A 63 -11.94 15.38 23.79
CA GLY A 63 -12.10 15.01 25.18
C GLY A 63 -11.59 16.18 26.02
N ILE A 64 -12.19 17.35 25.79
CA ILE A 64 -12.26 18.43 26.79
C ILE A 64 -13.26 17.96 27.84
#